data_AF-A0A0G0ATW8-F1
#
_entry.id   AF-A0A0G0ATW8-F1
#
_cell.length_a   1.000
_cell.length_b   1.000
_cell.length_c   1.000
_cell.angle_alpha   90.00
_cell.angle_beta   90.00
_cell.angle_gamma   90.00
#
_symmetry.space_group_name_H-M   'P 1'
#
loop_
_entity.id
_entity.type
_entity.pdbx_description
1 polymer ?
#
loop_
_entity_poly.entity_id
_entity_poly.type
_entity_poly.pdbx_seq_one_letter_code
_entity_poly.pdbx_strand_id
1 'polypeptide(L)'
;MILKSISFYHFRNFSEKQFKINPHLTAIFGKNACGKTNILEGIYFLVRGEGFRETREEELIIFDKFEAHVEGVLEDKKNKDNNSFRISLIKNNFGLDKFYFLGKTKKGRQSYLKDILPAVLFSPEQIEIINGTPSMRREYFD
;
A
#
# COMPACT_ATOMS: atom_id res chain seq x y z
N MET A 1 9.62 13.28 1.33
CA MET A 1 8.52 13.08 2.31
C MET A 1 8.91 11.99 3.30
N ILE A 2 8.24 11.88 4.45
CA ILE A 2 8.39 10.80 5.44
C ILE A 2 6.99 10.32 5.84
N LEU A 3 6.74 9.01 5.85
CA LEU A 3 5.48 8.46 6.35
C LEU A 3 5.42 8.61 7.89
N LYS A 4 4.41 9.32 8.40
CA LYS A 4 4.19 9.54 9.83
C LYS A 4 3.21 8.54 10.43
N SER A 5 2.20 8.16 9.65
CA SER A 5 1.23 7.15 10.06
C SER A 5 0.60 6.50 8.85
N ILE A 6 0.13 5.28 9.05
CA ILE A 6 -0.70 4.55 8.10
C ILE A 6 -1.96 4.03 8.80
N SER A 7 -3.11 4.20 8.17
CA SER A 7 -4.41 3.68 8.60
C SER A 7 -4.97 2.74 7.55
N PHE A 8 -5.71 1.77 8.06
CA PHE A 8 -6.31 0.67 7.32
C PHE A 8 -7.77 0.59 7.69
N TYR A 9 -8.60 0.40 6.69
CA TYR A 9 -10.01 0.07 6.85
C TYR A 9 -10.34 -1.07 5.92
N HIS A 10 -10.83 -2.17 6.50
CA HIS A 10 -11.23 -3.40 5.82
C HIS A 10 -10.16 -3.97 4.87
N PHE A 11 -8.89 -3.77 5.22
CA PHE A 11 -7.74 -4.20 4.42
C PHE A 11 -7.14 -5.48 5.00
N ARG A 12 -7.11 -6.55 4.21
CA ARG A 12 -6.58 -7.88 4.57
C ARG A 12 -7.21 -8.48 5.81
N ASN A 13 -6.55 -8.39 6.96
CA ASN A 13 -7.05 -8.86 8.25
C ASN A 13 -7.24 -7.70 9.25
N PHE A 14 -7.19 -6.46 8.77
CA PHE A 14 -7.42 -5.25 9.55
C PHE A 14 -8.81 -4.69 9.27
N SER A 15 -9.74 -4.90 10.20
CA SER A 15 -11.07 -4.29 10.15
C SER A 15 -10.95 -2.76 10.19
N GLU A 16 -10.21 -2.26 11.18
CA GLU A 16 -9.76 -0.89 11.30
C GLU A 16 -8.48 -0.89 12.15
N LYS A 17 -7.39 -0.34 11.63
CA LYS A 17 -6.13 -0.19 12.39
C LYS A 17 -5.38 1.05 11.96
N GLN A 18 -4.66 1.64 12.90
CA GLN A 18 -3.73 2.74 12.62
C GLN A 18 -2.39 2.47 13.31
N PHE A 19 -1.31 2.76 12.60
CA PHE A 19 0.05 2.67 13.12
C PHE A 19 0.77 4.00 12.92
N LYS A 20 1.49 4.43 13.96
CA LYS A 20 2.45 5.54 13.87
C LYS A 20 3.79 4.97 13.42
N ILE A 21 4.44 5.67 12.49
CA ILE A 21 5.72 5.26 11.92
C ILE A 21 6.78 6.23 12.42
N ASN A 22 7.86 5.68 12.96
CA ASN A 22 9.01 6.46 13.37
C ASN A 22 9.76 6.95 12.11
N PRO A 23 10.19 8.22 12.05
CA PRO A 23 10.84 8.79 10.86
C PRO A 23 12.19 8.15 10.51
N HIS A 24 12.79 7.37 11.41
CA HIS A 24 14.07 6.72 11.19
C HIS A 24 13.92 5.21 11.00
N LEU A 25 13.46 4.51 12.04
CA LEU A 25 13.34 3.05 12.04
C LEU A 25 12.09 2.63 12.80
N THR A 26 11.25 1.85 12.12
CA THR A 26 10.11 1.16 12.73
C THR A 26 10.32 -0.33 12.56
N ALA A 27 10.36 -1.06 13.68
CA ALA A 27 10.51 -2.51 13.68
C ALA A 27 9.18 -3.15 14.11
N ILE A 28 8.70 -4.11 13.32
CA ILE A 28 7.39 -4.76 13.51
C ILE A 28 7.63 -6.22 13.92
N PHE A 29 7.20 -6.58 15.13
CA PHE A 29 7.39 -7.93 15.69
C PHE A 29 6.05 -8.54 16.10
N GLY A 30 6.02 -9.88 16.18
CA GLY A 30 4.83 -10.63 16.55
C GLY A 30 4.82 -12.02 15.94
N LYS A 31 3.82 -12.83 16.31
CA LYS A 31 3.63 -14.18 15.78
C LYS A 31 3.40 -14.17 14.26
N ASN A 32 3.63 -15.30 13.60
CA ASN A 32 3.28 -15.45 12.19
C ASN A 32 1.77 -15.27 11.99
N ALA A 33 1.38 -14.84 10.78
CA ALA A 33 0.00 -14.53 10.42
C ALA A 33 -0.70 -13.41 11.22
N CYS A 34 -0.02 -12.69 12.12
CA CYS A 34 -0.64 -11.59 12.87
C CYS A 34 -0.81 -10.28 12.07
N GLY A 35 -0.51 -10.29 10.77
CA GLY A 35 -0.65 -9.13 9.87
C GLY A 35 0.60 -8.27 9.70
N LYS A 36 1.79 -8.70 10.14
CA LYS A 36 3.04 -7.92 9.93
C LYS A 36 3.28 -7.58 8.46
N THR A 37 3.17 -8.58 7.60
CA THR A 37 3.30 -8.41 6.14
C THR A 37 2.19 -7.54 5.56
N ASN A 38 0.98 -7.57 6.13
CA ASN A 38 -0.15 -6.75 5.68
C ASN A 38 0.11 -5.24 5.96
N ILE A 39 0.88 -4.91 7.00
CA ILE A 39 1.31 -3.53 7.24
C ILE A 39 2.24 -3.07 6.10
N LEU A 40 3.25 -3.87 5.77
CA LEU A 40 4.18 -3.57 4.69
C LEU A 40 3.47 -3.48 3.33
N GLU A 41 2.50 -4.36 3.10
CA GLU A 41 1.68 -4.35 1.90
C GLU A 41 0.75 -3.16 1.82
N GLY A 42 0.22 -2.67 2.93
CA GLY A 42 -0.47 -1.38 2.96
C GLY A 42 0.40 -0.23 2.47
N ILE A 43 1.63 -0.17 2.98
CA ILE A 43 2.58 0.87 2.61
C ILE A 43 2.93 0.75 1.11
N TYR A 44 3.20 -0.47 0.65
CA TYR A 44 3.49 -0.74 -0.77
C TYR A 44 2.30 -0.39 -1.67
N PHE A 45 1.10 -0.82 -1.29
CA PHE A 45 -0.15 -0.53 -1.98
C PHE A 45 -0.39 0.96 -2.08
N LEU A 46 -0.16 1.71 -0.99
CA LEU A 46 -0.29 3.17 -1.01
C LEU A 46 0.67 3.80 -2.05
N VAL A 47 1.89 3.29 -2.17
CA VAL A 47 2.93 3.86 -3.05
C VAL A 47 2.79 3.42 -4.52
N ARG A 48 2.39 2.17 -4.78
CA ARG A 48 2.34 1.59 -6.14
C ARG A 48 0.93 1.49 -6.71
N GLY A 49 -0.07 1.45 -5.83
CA GLY A 49 -1.47 1.24 -6.17
C GLY A 49 -1.87 -0.21 -6.35
N GLU A 50 -1.00 -1.17 -6.03
CA GLU A 50 -1.23 -2.62 -6.16
C GLU A 50 -0.57 -3.38 -5.00
N GLY A 51 -1.07 -4.57 -4.69
CA GLY A 51 -0.43 -5.47 -3.72
C GLY A 51 0.85 -6.08 -4.28
N PHE A 52 1.66 -6.71 -3.43
CA PHE A 52 2.89 -7.41 -3.89
C PHE A 52 2.78 -8.94 -3.81
N ARG A 53 1.64 -9.49 -3.38
CA ARG A 53 1.42 -10.95 -3.23
C ARG A 53 0.35 -11.51 -4.16
N GLU A 54 -0.66 -10.71 -4.50
CA GLU A 54 -1.89 -11.19 -5.17
C GLU A 54 -1.91 -10.90 -6.65
N THR A 55 -2.55 -11.79 -7.39
CA THR A 55 -2.96 -11.55 -8.77
C THR A 55 -4.26 -10.73 -8.87
N ARG A 56 -5.06 -10.67 -7.81
CA ARG A 56 -6.36 -9.97 -7.78
C ARG A 56 -6.48 -9.01 -6.59
N GLU A 57 -6.76 -7.75 -6.88
CA GLU A 57 -6.83 -6.69 -5.87
C GLU A 57 -8.06 -6.78 -4.97
N GLU A 58 -9.10 -7.50 -5.38
CA GLU A 58 -10.26 -7.79 -4.51
C GLU A 58 -9.86 -8.56 -3.25
N GLU A 59 -8.77 -9.33 -3.30
CA GLU A 59 -8.23 -10.10 -2.17
C GLU A 59 -7.51 -9.21 -1.13
N LEU A 60 -7.39 -7.91 -1.42
CA LEU A 60 -6.98 -6.90 -0.45
C LEU A 60 -8.13 -6.49 0.48
N ILE A 61 -9.38 -6.73 0.09
CA ILE A 61 -10.57 -6.42 0.90
C ILE A 61 -10.85 -7.58 1.87
N ILE A 62 -11.22 -7.27 3.11
CA ILE A 62 -11.70 -8.27 4.07
C ILE A 62 -12.86 -9.08 3.49
N PHE A 63 -12.90 -10.37 3.82
CA PHE A 63 -14.00 -11.26 3.47
C PHE A 63 -15.36 -10.70 3.93
N ASP A 64 -16.39 -10.82 3.08
CA ASP A 64 -17.73 -10.23 3.29
C ASP A 64 -17.78 -8.69 3.42
N LYS A 65 -16.74 -7.98 2.94
CA LYS A 65 -16.76 -6.52 2.81
C LYS A 65 -16.73 -6.09 1.34
N PHE A 66 -17.30 -4.91 1.10
CA PHE A 66 -17.41 -4.32 -0.23
C PHE A 66 -16.45 -3.16 -0.46
N GLU A 67 -15.77 -2.69 0.58
CA GLU A 67 -14.84 -1.59 0.45
C GLU A 67 -13.63 -1.81 1.35
N ALA A 68 -12.49 -1.28 0.93
CA ALA A 68 -11.30 -1.15 1.74
C ALA A 68 -10.60 0.17 1.41
N HIS A 69 -9.86 0.72 2.36
CA HIS A 69 -8.93 1.80 2.04
C HIS A 69 -7.69 1.76 2.91
N VAL A 70 -6.61 2.26 2.33
CA VAL A 70 -5.35 2.53 3.00
C VAL A 70 -5.08 4.01 2.88
N GLU A 71 -4.76 4.65 4.00
CA GLU A 71 -4.41 6.06 4.05
C GLU A 71 -3.08 6.25 4.79
N GLY A 72 -2.18 7.03 4.20
CA GLY A 72 -0.93 7.43 4.82
C GLY A 72 -0.87 8.93 4.99
N VAL A 73 -0.36 9.38 6.14
CA VAL A 73 0.00 10.79 6.36
C VAL A 73 1.49 10.92 6.13
N LEU A 74 1.87 11.72 5.13
CA LEU A 74 3.25 11.94 4.73
C LEU A 74 3.63 13.39 5.01
N GLU A 75 4.75 13.59 5.69
CA GLU A 75 5.34 14.91 5.97
C GLU A 75 6.31 15.28 4.84
N ASP A 76 6.15 16.45 4.22
CA ASP A 76 7.16 16.98 3.31
C ASP A 76 8.37 17.51 4.09
N LYS A 77 9.58 17.12 3.68
CA LYS A 77 10.82 17.58 4.31
C LYS A 77 11.07 19.08 4.09
N LYS A 78 10.57 19.67 2.99
CA LYS A 78 10.82 21.07 2.66
C LYS A 78 9.93 22.01 3.47
N ASN A 79 8.62 21.75 3.49
CA ASN A 79 7.64 22.66 4.07
C ASN A 79 7.11 22.21 5.45
N LYS A 80 7.45 20.98 5.89
CA LYS A 80 6.87 20.33 7.09
C LYS A 80 5.35 20.20 7.07
N ASP A 81 4.73 20.32 5.89
CA ASP A 81 3.30 20.10 5.71
C ASP A 81 2.99 18.60 5.69
N ASN A 82 1.88 18.24 6.34
CA ASN A 82 1.35 16.89 6.36
C ASN A 82 0.29 16.73 5.29
N ASN A 83 0.56 15.86 4.32
CA ASN A 83 -0.37 15.51 3.26
C ASN A 83 -0.92 14.11 3.51
N SER A 84 -2.24 13.97 3.40
CA SER A 84 -2.90 12.67 3.40
C SER A 84 -2.93 12.11 1.99
N PHE A 85 -2.53 10.86 1.85
CA PHE A 85 -2.63 10.07 0.63
C PHE A 85 -3.52 8.89 0.93
N ARG A 86 -4.54 8.64 0.11
CA ARG A 86 -5.44 7.50 0.30
C ARG A 86 -5.71 6.78 -1.01
N ILE A 87 -5.75 5.46 -0.96
CA ILE A 87 -6.29 4.62 -2.02
C ILE A 87 -7.46 3.84 -1.46
N SER A 88 -8.58 3.89 -2.17
CA SER A 88 -9.83 3.20 -1.84
C SER A 88 -10.17 2.19 -2.92
N LEU A 89 -10.58 1.01 -2.47
CA LEU A 89 -11.10 -0.09 -3.27
C LEU A 89 -12.58 -0.23 -2.97
N ILE A 90 -13.43 -0.29 -3.99
CA ILE A 90 -14.87 -0.50 -3.85
C ILE A 90 -15.29 -1.62 -4.81
N LYS A 91 -15.73 -2.74 -4.24
CA LYS A 91 -16.33 -3.85 -4.96
C LYS A 91 -17.76 -3.48 -5.34
N ASN A 92 -18.07 -3.58 -6.61
CA ASN A 92 -19.40 -3.35 -7.17
C ASN A 92 -19.85 -4.58 -7.96
N ASN A 93 -21.05 -4.54 -8.54
CA ASN A 93 -21.60 -5.66 -9.31
C ASN A 93 -20.83 -5.96 -10.62
N PHE A 94 -19.98 -5.04 -11.06
CA PHE A 94 -19.25 -5.09 -12.33
C PHE A 94 -17.74 -5.33 -12.15
N GLY A 95 -17.24 -5.45 -10.91
CA GLY A 95 -15.83 -5.64 -10.59
C GLY A 95 -15.36 -4.77 -9.43
N LEU A 96 -14.14 -4.24 -9.56
CA LEU A 96 -13.47 -3.48 -8.52
C LEU A 96 -13.12 -2.07 -9.01
N ASP A 97 -13.72 -1.06 -8.38
CA ASP A 97 -13.33 0.32 -8.58
C ASP A 97 -12.18 0.69 -7.65
N LYS A 98 -11.21 1.44 -8.19
CA LYS A 98 -10.08 1.99 -7.43
C LYS A 98 -10.01 3.49 -7.55
N PHE A 99 -9.92 4.17 -6.40
CA PHE A 99 -9.88 5.61 -6.30
C PHE A 99 -8.65 6.08 -5.54
N TYR A 100 -8.07 7.19 -6.00
CA TYR A 100 -6.86 7.79 -5.42
C TYR A 100 -7.20 9.19 -4.92
N PHE A 101 -6.72 9.54 -3.74
CA PHE A 101 -7.00 10.83 -3.11
C PHE A 101 -5.75 11.45 -2.52
N LEU A 102 -5.60 12.76 -2.74
CA LEU A 102 -4.64 13.63 -2.06
C LEU A 102 -5.45 14.59 -1.18
N GLY A 103 -5.38 14.40 0.14
CA GLY A 103 -6.29 15.03 1.09
C GLY A 103 -7.74 14.67 0.78
N LYS A 104 -8.58 15.68 0.57
CA LYS A 104 -10.00 15.50 0.20
C LYS A 104 -10.24 15.47 -1.31
N THR A 105 -9.19 15.62 -2.13
CA THR A 105 -9.31 15.76 -3.58
C THR A 105 -9.05 14.43 -4.27
N LYS A 106 -10.01 13.95 -5.05
CA LYS A 106 -9.83 12.80 -5.95
C LYS A 106 -8.83 13.13 -7.05
N LYS A 107 -7.89 12.23 -7.30
CA LYS A 107 -6.85 12.33 -8.33
C LYS A 107 -6.91 11.15 -9.29
N GLY A 108 -6.42 11.34 -10.51
CA GLY A 108 -6.12 10.23 -11.41
C GLY A 108 -4.86 9.50 -10.94
N ARG A 109 -4.74 8.19 -11.24
CA ARG A 109 -3.61 7.32 -10.85
C ARG A 109 -2.26 7.98 -11.13
N GLN A 110 -2.03 8.45 -12.35
CA GLN A 110 -0.74 9.03 -12.75
C GLN A 110 -0.41 10.31 -11.97
N SER A 111 -1.40 11.16 -11.68
CA SER A 111 -1.17 12.37 -10.88
C SER A 111 -0.82 12.00 -9.45
N TYR A 112 -1.55 11.05 -8.86
CA TYR A 112 -1.29 10.58 -7.50
C TYR A 112 0.09 9.96 -7.36
N LEU A 113 0.49 9.07 -8.28
CA LEU A 113 1.78 8.38 -8.24
C LEU A 113 2.98 9.31 -8.47
N LYS A 114 2.77 10.47 -9.13
CA LYS A 114 3.80 11.51 -9.24
C LYS A 114 4.03 12.26 -7.93
N ASP A 115 2.98 12.41 -7.12
CA ASP A 115 3.02 13.19 -5.88
C ASP A 115 3.50 12.35 -4.68
N ILE A 116 3.31 11.02 -4.72
CA ILE A 116 3.67 10.13 -3.61
C ILE A 116 5.16 9.77 -3.58
N LEU A 117 5.66 9.44 -2.39
CA LEU A 117 7.03 9.00 -2.18
C LEU A 117 7.31 7.64 -2.85
N PRO A 118 8.41 7.47 -3.60
CA PRO A 118 8.87 6.15 -4.02
C PRO A 118 9.28 5.30 -2.81
N ALA A 119 9.03 3.99 -2.90
CA ALA A 119 9.44 3.00 -1.91
C ALA A 119 10.11 1.82 -2.59
N VAL A 120 11.08 1.22 -1.89
CA VAL A 120 11.73 -0.03 -2.28
C VAL A 120 11.29 -1.10 -1.31
N LEU A 121 10.67 -2.16 -1.83
CA LEU A 121 10.36 -3.35 -1.07
C LEU A 121 11.56 -4.31 -1.15
N PHE A 122 11.99 -4.79 0.00
CA PHE A 122 12.91 -5.93 0.09
C PHE A 122 12.12 -7.11 0.63
N SER A 123 12.05 -8.20 -0.13
CA SER A 123 11.30 -9.39 0.27
C SER A 123 12.06 -10.67 -0.11
N PRO A 124 11.88 -11.77 0.65
CA PRO A 124 12.53 -13.04 0.34
C PRO A 124 12.20 -13.57 -1.06
N GLU A 125 11.01 -13.28 -1.58
CA GLU A 125 10.51 -13.71 -2.89
C GLU A 125 11.33 -13.12 -4.04
N GLN A 126 12.04 -12.00 -3.82
CA GLN A 126 12.89 -11.38 -4.84
C GLN A 126 14.10 -12.26 -5.25
N ILE A 127 14.38 -13.36 -4.55
CA ILE A 127 15.36 -14.36 -5.00
C ILE A 127 14.99 -14.96 -6.37
N GLU A 128 13.71 -14.94 -6.73
CA GLU A 128 13.21 -15.41 -8.01
C GLU A 128 13.67 -14.54 -9.20
N ILE A 129 14.09 -13.30 -8.95
CA ILE A 129 14.74 -12.48 -10.00
C ILE A 129 16.04 -13.16 -10.46
N ILE A 130 16.79 -13.77 -9.53
CA ILE A 130 18.06 -14.43 -9.83
C ILE A 130 17.80 -15.82 -10.41
N ASN A 131 17.00 -16.63 -9.72
CA ASN A 131 16.86 -18.07 -10.04
C ASN A 131 15.66 -18.40 -10.93
N GLY A 132 14.75 -17.45 -11.14
CA GLY A 132 13.51 -17.65 -11.87
C GLY A 132 13.63 -17.43 -13.37
N THR A 133 12.46 -17.40 -14.01
CA THR A 133 12.37 -17.33 -15.47
C THR A 133 12.78 -15.95 -16.01
N PRO A 134 13.18 -15.84 -17.28
CA PRO A 134 13.42 -14.54 -17.92
C PRO A 134 12.22 -13.59 -17.85
N SER A 135 10.99 -14.11 -17.78
CA SER A 135 9.79 -13.29 -17.66
C SER A 135 9.76 -12.49 -16.36
N MET A 136 10.13 -13.13 -15.25
CA MET A 136 10.13 -12.51 -13.92
C MET A 136 11.21 -11.43 -13.81
N ARG A 137 12.36 -11.63 -14.46
CA ARG A 137 13.38 -10.57 -14.58
C ARG A 137 12.87 -9.37 -15.36
N ARG A 138 12.19 -9.60 -16.50
CA ARG A 138 11.61 -8.50 -17.29
C ARG A 138 10.59 -7.72 -16.49
N GLU A 139 9.65 -8.40 -15.85
CA GLU A 139 8.65 -7.76 -14.98
C GLU A 139 9.26 -6.92 -13.86
N TYR A 140 10.41 -7.32 -13.31
CA TYR A 140 11.11 -6.53 -12.30
C TYR A 140 11.81 -5.27 -12.85
N PHE A 141 12.31 -5.32 -14.09
CA PHE A 141 13.08 -4.22 -14.70
C PHE A 141 12.23 -3.26 -15.55
N ASP A 142 11.05 -3.69 -16.01
CA ASP A 142 10.08 -2.86 -16.74
C ASP A 142 9.29 -1.93 -15.79
#